data_AF-A0A1B6K9G2-F1
#
_entry.id   AF-A0A1B6K9G2-F1
#
_cell.length_a   1.000
_cell.length_b   1.000
_cell.length_c   1.000
_cell.angle_alpha   90.00
_cell.angle_beta   90.00
_cell.angle_gamma   90.00
#
_symmetry.space_group_name_H-M   'P 1'
#
loop_
_entity.id
_entity.type
_entity.pdbx_description
1 polymer ?
#
loop_
_entity_poly.entity_id
_entity_poly.type
_entity_poly.pdbx_seq_one_letter_code
_entity_poly.pdbx_strand_id
1 'polypeptide(L)'
;MGPPGGSRQDVYARFLRHFDIFAINSFSDESMTRIFSTLLFIGLKRNGFPSEVMLTVNHIVSATLDVYHKTSAALLPTPAKSHYSFSMRDLARVINGHLLIKKESVEDKKVFVKLWTHEIMRVFYDRLIENSDREWLFLTIKQGVRDHFKENFEMIMANILKEGRKSVTEQDLQDLMFSTALDVDAEDDRKYEELTIEQLRDAAMVILDEYNATHKQKMDIVLFRFALEHLSRICRLLSISGGCALLVGVSGSGRQTLTRLAAAICNFNVFQPEITKNYGFSDWRNDIKSVMKEAGGRNKQIVFLFTESQIKEDYFLQDIDSLLNSGEVPNLFPIDEVQEILEMVRLAAQGGNRHLDINPLAVYSFFTNRCKSNLHIVL
;
A
#
# COMPACT_ATOMS: atom_id res chain seq x y z
N MET A 1 1.47 9.97 -21.30
CA MET A 1 2.81 9.39 -21.55
C MET A 1 3.82 10.13 -20.68
N GLY A 2 4.86 9.45 -20.19
CA GLY A 2 5.99 10.16 -19.59
C GLY A 2 6.87 10.81 -20.66
N PRO A 3 7.67 11.83 -20.32
CA PRO A 3 8.63 12.39 -21.27
C PRO A 3 9.64 11.32 -21.73
N PRO A 4 10.14 11.40 -22.98
CA PRO A 4 11.15 10.49 -23.47
C PRO A 4 12.44 10.62 -22.66
N GLY A 5 13.10 9.49 -22.42
CA GLY A 5 14.28 9.41 -21.55
C GLY A 5 14.31 8.13 -20.70
N GLY A 6 15.52 7.64 -20.40
CA GLY A 6 15.72 6.33 -19.79
C GLY A 6 15.30 5.20 -20.75
N SER A 7 14.38 4.33 -20.32
CA SER A 7 13.81 3.25 -21.14
C SER A 7 12.59 3.66 -21.99
N ARG A 8 12.12 4.91 -21.88
CA ARG A 8 10.93 5.40 -22.60
C ARG A 8 11.29 5.85 -24.01
N GLN A 9 10.68 5.22 -25.00
CA GLN A 9 10.91 5.51 -26.42
C GLN A 9 10.10 6.69 -26.92
N ASP A 10 10.63 7.39 -27.91
CA ASP A 10 9.88 8.39 -28.68
C ASP A 10 8.78 7.72 -29.49
N VAL A 11 7.61 8.35 -29.51
CA VAL A 11 6.50 7.90 -30.35
C VAL A 11 6.70 8.42 -31.77
N TYR A 12 6.53 7.54 -32.76
CA TYR A 12 6.70 7.90 -34.16
C TYR A 12 5.80 9.08 -34.58
N ALA A 13 6.37 10.07 -35.25
CA ALA A 13 5.64 11.25 -35.74
C ALA A 13 4.44 10.90 -36.65
N ARG A 14 4.54 9.82 -37.43
CA ARG A 14 3.44 9.30 -38.26
C ARG A 14 2.22 8.85 -37.46
N PHE A 15 2.43 8.38 -36.24
CA PHE A 15 1.34 8.04 -35.32
C PHE A 15 0.80 9.30 -34.64
N LEU A 16 1.70 10.18 -34.17
CA LEU A 16 1.34 11.42 -33.49
C LEU A 16 0.49 12.39 -34.35
N ARG A 17 0.62 12.37 -35.69
CA ARG A 17 -0.21 13.20 -36.58
C ARG A 17 -1.72 12.98 -36.43
N HIS A 18 -2.15 11.87 -35.83
CA HIS A 18 -3.54 11.51 -35.62
C HIS A 18 -4.11 12.00 -34.28
N PHE A 19 -3.28 12.64 -33.43
CA PHE A 19 -3.64 13.03 -32.08
C PHE A 19 -3.19 14.46 -31.78
N ASP A 20 -3.97 15.17 -30.96
CA ASP A 20 -3.53 16.42 -30.33
C ASP A 20 -2.69 16.10 -29.08
N ILE A 21 -1.54 16.76 -28.95
CA ILE A 21 -0.62 16.55 -27.83
C ILE A 21 -0.78 17.68 -26.81
N PHE A 22 -1.23 17.33 -25.61
CA PHE A 22 -1.30 18.24 -24.48
C PHE A 22 -0.21 17.91 -23.46
N ALA A 23 0.56 18.92 -23.05
CA ALA A 23 1.56 18.78 -21.99
C ALA A 23 0.95 19.10 -20.62
N ILE A 24 1.13 18.20 -19.65
CA ILE A 24 0.73 18.41 -18.26
C ILE A 24 1.99 18.74 -17.46
N ASN A 25 2.06 19.98 -16.96
CA ASN A 25 3.18 20.43 -16.14
C ASN A 25 3.10 19.85 -14.71
N SER A 26 4.24 19.85 -14.02
CA SER A 26 4.28 19.56 -12.59
C SER A 26 3.46 20.59 -11.81
N PHE A 27 2.79 20.13 -10.75
CA PHE A 27 2.04 21.02 -9.86
C PHE A 27 2.97 21.93 -9.07
N SER A 28 2.51 23.14 -8.75
CA SER A 28 3.20 24.02 -7.80
C SER A 28 3.11 23.49 -6.38
N ASP A 29 4.05 23.86 -5.52
CA ASP A 29 4.06 23.47 -4.11
C ASP A 29 2.79 23.95 -3.37
N GLU A 30 2.27 25.12 -3.73
CA GLU A 30 0.99 25.64 -3.24
C GLU A 30 -0.19 24.72 -3.61
N SER A 31 -0.20 24.23 -4.86
CA SER A 31 -1.23 23.31 -5.34
C SER A 31 -1.13 21.97 -4.63
N MET A 32 0.08 21.42 -4.49
CA MET A 32 0.31 20.17 -3.78
C MET A 32 -0.11 20.27 -2.31
N THR A 33 0.30 21.34 -1.62
CA THR A 33 -0.08 21.61 -0.23
C THR A 33 -1.60 21.65 -0.09
N ARG A 34 -2.29 22.40 -0.95
CA ARG A 34 -3.75 22.49 -0.91
C ARG A 34 -4.42 21.14 -1.17
N ILE A 35 -3.98 20.38 -2.16
CA ILE A 35 -4.56 19.08 -2.52
C ILE A 35 -4.42 18.10 -1.34
N PHE A 36 -3.20 17.93 -0.82
CA PHE A 36 -2.93 16.94 0.22
C PHE A 36 -3.48 17.35 1.59
N SER A 37 -3.46 18.64 1.93
CA SER A 37 -4.12 19.12 3.15
C SER A 37 -5.63 18.91 3.10
N THR A 38 -6.26 19.17 1.96
CA THR A 38 -7.71 18.95 1.79
C THR A 38 -8.05 17.45 1.91
N LEU A 39 -7.28 16.58 1.24
CA LEU A 39 -7.49 15.14 1.30
C LEU A 39 -7.33 14.60 2.73
N LEU A 40 -6.25 14.97 3.41
CA LEU A 40 -5.98 14.50 4.77
C LEU A 40 -7.02 15.04 5.75
N PHE A 41 -7.40 16.31 5.65
CA PHE A 41 -8.40 16.91 6.53
C PHE A 41 -9.78 16.25 6.39
N ILE A 42 -10.25 16.05 5.15
CA ILE A 42 -11.55 15.39 4.90
C ILE A 42 -11.52 13.95 5.42
N GLY A 43 -10.44 13.22 5.16
CA GLY A 43 -10.32 11.85 5.60
C GLY A 43 -10.24 11.70 7.13
N LEU A 44 -9.47 12.54 7.82
CA LEU A 44 -9.44 12.55 9.29
C LEU A 44 -10.80 12.96 9.87
N LYS A 45 -11.49 13.93 9.27
CA LYS A 45 -12.85 14.28 9.70
C LYS A 45 -13.82 13.10 9.57
N ARG A 46 -13.70 12.31 8.49
CA ARG A 46 -14.48 11.06 8.32
C ARG A 46 -14.15 10.04 9.40
N ASN A 47 -12.90 9.98 9.84
CA ASN A 47 -12.44 9.10 10.92
C ASN A 47 -12.72 9.65 12.33
N GLY A 48 -13.63 10.62 12.46
CA GLY A 48 -14.14 11.13 13.74
C GLY A 48 -13.35 12.30 14.35
N PHE A 49 -12.28 12.78 13.71
CA PHE A 49 -11.47 13.87 14.27
C PHE A 49 -12.17 15.25 14.15
N PRO A 50 -12.01 16.13 15.16
CA PRO A 50 -12.56 17.49 15.14
C PRO A 50 -11.77 18.41 14.20
N SER A 51 -12.34 19.57 13.85
CA SER A 51 -11.71 20.56 12.94
C SER A 51 -10.35 21.09 13.44
N GLU A 52 -10.06 20.98 14.73
CA GLU A 52 -8.78 21.36 15.33
C GLU A 52 -7.58 20.59 14.78
N VAL A 53 -7.83 19.41 14.18
CA VAL A 53 -6.79 18.59 13.53
C VAL A 53 -6.15 19.30 12.34
N MET A 54 -6.78 20.35 11.79
CA MET A 54 -6.27 21.10 10.63
C MET A 54 -4.85 21.63 10.83
N LEU A 55 -4.49 22.05 12.05
CA LEU A 55 -3.12 22.48 12.35
C LEU A 55 -2.13 21.32 12.20
N THR A 56 -2.46 20.16 12.74
CA THR A 56 -1.65 18.93 12.58
C THR A 56 -1.55 18.53 11.10
N VAL A 57 -2.65 18.61 10.35
CA VAL A 57 -2.69 18.34 8.90
C VAL A 57 -1.68 19.21 8.16
N ASN A 58 -1.66 20.51 8.43
CA ASN A 58 -0.73 21.44 7.79
C ASN A 58 0.74 21.14 8.11
N HIS A 59 1.04 20.72 9.35
CA HIS A 59 2.40 20.30 9.72
C HIS A 59 2.79 19.00 9.02
N ILE A 60 1.90 18.00 8.97
CA ILE A 60 2.14 16.72 8.28
C ILE A 60 2.44 16.95 6.80
N VAL A 61 1.60 17.74 6.11
CA VAL A 61 1.75 17.97 4.67
C VAL A 61 3.02 18.76 4.38
N SER A 62 3.30 19.83 5.13
CA SER A 62 4.53 20.63 4.96
C SER A 62 5.80 19.80 5.19
N ALA A 63 5.82 18.99 6.26
CA ALA A 63 6.94 18.11 6.56
C ALA A 63 7.15 17.03 5.49
N THR A 64 6.06 16.45 4.98
CA THR A 64 6.12 15.42 3.93
C THR A 64 6.60 16.00 2.61
N LEU A 65 6.17 17.22 2.25
CA LEU A 65 6.65 17.91 1.05
C LEU A 65 8.15 18.22 1.15
N ASP A 66 8.61 18.74 2.30
CA ASP A 66 10.03 19.01 2.52
C ASP A 66 10.90 17.74 2.37
N VAL A 67 10.49 16.64 3.00
CA VAL A 67 11.17 15.33 2.83
C VAL A 67 11.14 14.88 1.38
N TYR A 68 10.01 15.02 0.68
CA TYR A 68 9.89 14.66 -0.73
C TYR A 68 10.82 15.47 -1.64
N HIS A 69 10.90 16.79 -1.46
CA HIS A 69 11.79 17.64 -2.26
C HIS A 69 13.26 17.30 -1.99
N LYS A 70 13.66 17.18 -0.72
CA LYS A 70 15.02 16.79 -0.33
C LYS A 70 15.38 15.42 -0.91
N THR A 71 14.49 14.44 -0.79
CA THR A 71 14.73 13.08 -1.27
C THR A 71 14.81 13.03 -2.80
N SER A 72 13.90 13.73 -3.49
CA SER A 72 13.89 13.79 -4.96
C SER A 72 15.14 14.48 -5.53
N ALA A 73 15.73 15.41 -4.78
CA ALA A 73 16.96 16.10 -5.19
C ALA A 73 18.23 15.30 -4.85
N ALA A 74 18.28 14.65 -3.69
CA ALA A 74 19.48 13.96 -3.21
C ALA A 74 19.60 12.50 -3.68
N LEU A 75 18.48 11.77 -3.77
CA LEU A 75 18.47 10.32 -4.03
C LEU A 75 18.00 10.03 -5.46
N LEU A 76 18.85 10.37 -6.43
CA LEU A 76 18.56 10.17 -7.85
C LEU A 76 18.73 8.70 -8.28
N PRO A 77 17.92 8.22 -9.24
CA PRO A 77 18.03 6.86 -9.75
C PRO A 77 19.33 6.67 -10.53
N THR A 78 20.05 5.60 -10.19
CA THR A 78 21.25 5.15 -10.90
C THR A 78 21.04 3.72 -11.40
N PRO A 79 21.86 3.17 -12.32
CA PRO A 79 21.72 1.77 -12.73
C PRO A 79 21.75 0.77 -11.55
N ALA A 80 22.52 1.05 -10.49
CA ALA A 80 22.56 0.24 -9.28
C ALA A 80 21.34 0.44 -8.36
N LYS A 81 20.68 1.61 -8.45
CA LYS A 81 19.55 2.04 -7.60
C LYS A 81 18.37 2.52 -8.45
N SER A 82 17.98 1.75 -9.45
CA SER A 82 16.97 2.17 -10.45
C SER A 82 15.58 2.40 -9.85
N HIS A 83 15.29 1.77 -8.71
CA HIS A 83 14.06 1.90 -7.94
C HIS A 83 14.01 3.16 -7.04
N TYR A 84 15.07 3.98 -7.00
CA TYR A 84 15.06 5.29 -6.36
C TYR A 84 14.31 6.31 -7.22
N SER A 85 13.04 6.02 -7.48
CA SER A 85 12.12 6.89 -8.21
C SER A 85 11.07 7.39 -7.23
N PHE A 86 11.10 8.70 -6.99
CA PHE A 86 10.17 9.39 -6.11
C PHE A 86 9.24 10.27 -6.94
N SER A 87 7.95 10.23 -6.61
CA SER A 87 6.90 10.98 -7.30
C SER A 87 5.83 11.45 -6.33
N MET A 88 4.89 12.28 -6.79
CA MET A 88 3.74 12.69 -5.98
C MET A 88 2.86 11.53 -5.49
N ARG A 89 2.99 10.33 -6.08
CA ARG A 89 2.33 9.12 -5.54
C ARG A 89 2.87 8.76 -4.16
N ASP A 90 4.11 9.10 -3.85
CA ASP A 90 4.72 8.85 -2.55
C ASP A 90 4.15 9.76 -1.47
N LEU A 91 3.90 11.03 -1.80
CA LEU A 91 3.12 11.93 -0.94
C LEU A 91 1.75 11.32 -0.65
N ALA A 92 1.04 10.88 -1.69
CA ALA A 92 -0.27 10.25 -1.53
C ALA A 92 -0.23 8.99 -0.65
N ARG A 93 0.83 8.17 -0.74
CA ARG A 93 1.02 6.98 0.12
C ARG A 93 1.23 7.33 1.59
N VAL A 94 1.97 8.39 1.90
CA VAL A 94 2.14 8.87 3.29
C VAL A 94 0.81 9.38 3.82
N ILE A 95 0.09 10.19 3.04
CA ILE A 95 -1.22 10.71 3.42
C ILE A 95 -2.23 9.58 3.64
N ASN A 96 -2.30 8.61 2.72
CA ASN A 96 -3.18 7.44 2.87
C ASN A 96 -2.83 6.60 4.10
N GLY A 97 -1.55 6.51 4.48
CA GLY A 97 -1.14 5.89 5.74
C GLY A 97 -1.71 6.60 6.97
N HIS A 98 -1.75 7.93 6.96
CA HIS A 98 -2.39 8.72 8.03
C HIS A 98 -3.92 8.56 8.03
N LEU A 99 -4.53 8.24 6.90
CA LEU A 99 -5.97 7.99 6.81
C LEU A 99 -6.40 6.64 7.39
N LEU A 100 -5.45 5.77 7.77
CA LEU A 100 -5.74 4.53 8.48
C LEU A 100 -6.08 4.77 9.96
N ILE A 101 -5.58 5.84 10.57
CA ILE A 101 -5.79 6.10 12.00
C ILE A 101 -7.20 6.63 12.27
N LYS A 102 -7.79 6.17 13.37
CA LYS A 102 -9.08 6.64 13.87
C LYS A 102 -8.93 7.42 15.16
N LYS A 103 -9.93 8.22 15.51
CA LYS A 103 -9.91 9.05 16.71
C LYS A 103 -9.70 8.24 17.98
N GLU A 104 -10.28 7.04 18.03
CA GLU A 104 -10.22 6.14 19.18
C GLU A 104 -8.79 5.63 19.45
N SER A 105 -7.94 5.61 18.42
CA SER A 105 -6.53 5.17 18.49
C SER A 105 -5.57 6.32 18.80
N VAL A 106 -6.06 7.55 18.99
CA VAL A 106 -5.23 8.73 19.26
C VAL A 106 -5.53 9.29 20.64
N GLU A 107 -4.62 9.03 21.58
CA GLU A 107 -4.67 9.60 22.92
C GLU A 107 -4.02 11.00 22.99
N ASP A 108 -2.91 11.20 22.27
CA ASP A 108 -2.12 12.44 22.26
C ASP A 108 -1.76 12.86 20.83
N LYS A 109 -1.62 14.17 20.60
CA LYS A 109 -1.13 14.74 19.34
C LYS A 109 0.23 14.19 18.92
N LYS A 110 1.05 13.73 19.87
CA LYS A 110 2.34 13.07 19.61
C LYS A 110 2.21 11.82 18.74
N VAL A 111 1.07 11.11 18.81
CA VAL A 111 0.80 9.94 17.98
C VAL A 111 0.86 10.30 16.50
N PHE A 112 0.39 11.48 16.09
CA PHE A 112 0.50 11.93 14.69
C PHE A 112 1.96 12.11 14.24
N VAL A 113 2.84 12.56 15.13
CA VAL A 113 4.27 12.76 14.78
C VAL A 113 5.00 11.42 14.70
N LYS A 114 4.67 10.48 15.59
CA LYS A 114 5.12 9.09 15.51
C LYS A 114 4.64 8.41 14.22
N LEU A 115 3.34 8.53 13.93
CA LEU A 115 2.74 7.99 12.71
C LEU A 115 3.39 8.60 11.46
N TRP A 116 3.62 9.91 11.45
CA TRP A 116 4.32 10.56 10.35
C TRP A 116 5.71 9.98 10.15
N THR A 117 6.47 9.81 11.24
CA THR A 117 7.80 9.19 11.18
C THR A 117 7.72 7.76 10.63
N HIS A 118 6.77 6.96 11.13
CA HIS A 118 6.53 5.61 10.64
C HIS A 118 6.21 5.59 9.14
N GLU A 119 5.27 6.42 8.67
CA GLU A 119 4.86 6.43 7.27
C GLU A 119 5.97 6.92 6.33
N ILE A 120 6.81 7.88 6.76
CA ILE A 120 8.01 8.25 5.99
C ILE A 120 8.98 7.08 5.89
N MET A 121 9.18 6.31 6.97
CA MET A 121 10.01 5.11 6.94
C MET A 121 9.45 4.06 5.96
N ARG A 122 8.15 3.77 6.03
CA ARG A 122 7.52 2.78 5.14
C ARG A 122 7.53 3.19 3.67
N VAL A 123 7.40 4.49 3.37
CA VAL A 123 7.30 4.97 1.98
C VAL A 123 8.67 5.21 1.36
N PHE A 124 9.60 5.85 2.08
CA PHE A 124 10.90 6.27 1.55
C PHE A 124 12.03 5.35 2.01
N TYR A 125 12.14 5.10 3.31
CA TYR A 125 13.28 4.39 3.90
C TYR A 125 13.37 2.93 3.45
N ASP A 126 12.23 2.22 3.36
CA ASP A 126 12.20 0.81 2.98
C ASP A 126 12.72 0.54 1.55
N ARG A 127 12.85 1.57 0.70
CA ARG A 127 13.47 1.45 -0.63
C ARG A 127 14.98 1.57 -0.60
N LEU A 128 15.56 2.09 0.48
CA LEU A 128 16.97 2.42 0.55
C LEU A 128 17.82 1.19 0.82
N ILE A 129 18.90 1.04 0.06
CA ILE A 129 19.82 -0.10 0.17
C ILE A 129 21.09 0.28 0.94
N GLU A 130 21.63 1.47 0.69
CA GLU A 130 22.88 1.91 1.33
C GLU A 130 22.64 2.52 2.70
N ASN A 131 23.53 2.21 3.64
CA ASN A 131 23.45 2.71 5.01
C ASN A 131 23.64 4.24 5.08
N SER A 132 24.44 4.83 4.19
CA SER A 132 24.59 6.29 4.10
C SER A 132 23.29 6.99 3.71
N ASP A 133 22.54 6.41 2.76
CA ASP A 133 21.24 6.96 2.34
C ASP A 133 20.22 6.85 3.48
N ARG A 134 20.24 5.72 4.21
CA ARG A 134 19.38 5.46 5.37
C ARG A 134 19.65 6.43 6.50
N GLU A 135 20.91 6.65 6.85
CA GLU A 135 21.32 7.61 7.87
C GLU A 135 20.95 9.04 7.46
N TRP A 136 21.17 9.41 6.19
CA TRP A 136 20.78 10.71 5.67
C TRP A 136 19.27 10.95 5.78
N LEU A 137 18.44 9.96 5.41
CA LEU A 137 17.00 10.07 5.53
C LEU A 137 16.57 10.14 7.00
N PHE A 138 17.18 9.34 7.87
CA PHE A 138 16.93 9.38 9.31
C PHE A 138 17.18 10.79 9.89
N LEU A 139 18.31 11.41 9.56
CA LEU A 139 18.62 12.78 9.99
C LEU A 139 17.62 13.80 9.39
N THR A 140 17.21 13.60 8.15
CA THR A 140 16.20 14.44 7.49
C THR A 140 14.85 14.36 8.19
N ILE A 141 14.44 13.16 8.65
CA ILE A 141 13.24 12.97 9.47
C ILE A 141 13.35 13.72 10.80
N LYS A 142 14.47 13.57 11.53
CA LYS A 142 14.69 14.30 12.79
C LYS A 142 14.60 15.81 12.60
N GLN A 143 15.19 16.32 11.53
CA GLN A 143 15.08 17.72 11.16
C GLN A 143 13.63 18.11 10.83
N GLY A 144 12.91 17.30 10.07
CA GLY A 144 11.51 17.55 9.72
C GLY A 144 10.59 17.64 10.96
N VAL A 145 10.79 16.77 11.96
CA VAL A 145 10.10 16.85 13.25
C VAL A 145 10.35 18.18 13.95
N ARG A 146 11.62 18.60 14.03
CA ARG A 146 12.00 19.86 14.66
C ARG A 146 11.44 21.08 13.91
N ASP A 147 11.55 21.08 12.58
CA ASP A 147 11.30 22.27 11.77
C ASP A 147 9.80 22.49 11.53
N HIS A 148 9.01 21.42 11.32
CA HIS A 148 7.59 21.54 10.98
C HIS A 148 6.67 21.28 12.17
N PHE A 149 6.98 20.30 13.03
CA PHE A 149 6.16 19.99 14.19
C PHE A 149 6.57 20.79 15.44
N LYS A 150 7.76 21.41 15.44
CA LYS A 150 8.32 22.17 16.57
C LYS A 150 8.48 21.35 17.86
N GLU A 151 8.67 20.05 17.70
CA GLU A 151 8.81 19.10 18.80
C GLU A 151 10.23 18.54 18.90
N ASN A 152 10.57 18.02 20.08
CA ASN A 152 11.83 17.30 20.28
C ASN A 152 11.66 15.82 19.90
N PHE A 153 12.40 15.38 18.88
CA PHE A 153 12.37 14.01 18.38
C PHE A 153 12.61 12.96 19.48
N GLU A 154 13.59 13.20 20.35
CA GLU A 154 13.96 12.26 21.42
C GLU A 154 12.86 12.12 22.47
N MET A 155 12.11 13.20 22.72
CA MET A 155 10.99 13.18 23.66
C MET A 155 9.77 12.47 23.09
N ILE A 156 9.50 12.63 21.79
CA ILE A 156 8.39 11.93 21.11
C ILE A 156 8.66 10.43 21.07
N MET A 157 9.91 10.04 20.82
CA MET A 157 10.34 8.67 20.64
C MET A 157 10.88 8.03 21.93
N ALA A 158 10.54 8.60 23.09
CA ALA A 158 11.03 8.13 24.39
C ALA A 158 10.65 6.68 24.69
N ASN A 159 9.54 6.18 24.13
CA ASN A 159 9.07 4.81 24.33
C ASN A 159 9.91 3.75 23.61
N ILE A 160 10.58 4.11 22.53
CA ILE A 160 11.48 3.22 21.77
C ILE A 160 12.95 3.44 22.13
N LEU A 161 13.24 4.43 22.99
CA LEU A 161 14.59 4.71 23.46
C LEU A 161 15.02 3.63 24.46
N LYS A 162 16.07 2.88 24.10
CA LYS A 162 16.65 1.86 24.98
C LYS A 162 17.25 2.49 26.24
N GLU A 163 17.06 1.82 27.37
CA GLU A 163 17.52 2.28 28.68
C GLU A 163 19.00 2.66 28.69
N GLY A 164 19.32 3.82 29.27
CA GLY A 164 20.69 4.33 29.39
C GLY A 164 21.23 5.12 28.20
N ARG A 165 20.49 5.23 27.08
CA ARG A 165 20.87 6.11 25.95
C ARG A 165 20.17 7.47 26.00
N LYS A 166 20.82 8.48 25.43
CA LYS A 166 20.29 9.86 25.32
C LYS A 166 19.71 10.21 23.96
N SER A 167 19.94 9.38 22.95
CA SER A 167 19.52 9.63 21.57
C SER A 167 19.02 8.36 20.90
N VAL A 168 17.88 8.47 20.23
CA VAL A 168 17.28 7.47 19.37
C VAL A 168 18.15 7.32 18.13
N THR A 169 18.40 6.06 17.77
CA THR A 169 19.15 5.65 16.57
C THR A 169 18.20 5.15 15.49
N GLU A 170 18.71 5.00 14.26
CA GLU A 170 17.99 4.40 13.14
C GLU A 170 17.40 3.01 13.48
N GLN A 171 18.14 2.19 14.22
CA GLN A 171 17.71 0.84 14.60
C GLN A 171 16.54 0.86 15.59
N ASP A 172 16.47 1.88 16.45
CA ASP A 172 15.40 2.00 17.43
C ASP A 172 14.07 2.37 16.73
N LEU A 173 14.10 3.05 15.57
CA LEU A 173 12.90 3.30 14.75
C LEU A 173 12.26 2.04 14.16
N GLN A 174 12.98 0.91 14.13
CA GLN A 174 12.39 -0.36 13.70
C GLN A 174 11.39 -0.89 14.73
N ASP A 175 11.52 -0.46 16.00
CA ASP A 175 10.60 -0.82 17.08
C ASP A 175 9.35 0.07 17.08
N LEU A 176 9.31 1.13 16.26
CA LEU A 176 8.11 1.93 16.01
C LEU A 176 7.21 1.21 15.00
N MET A 177 6.19 0.51 15.49
CA MET A 177 5.27 -0.27 14.67
C MET A 177 3.83 0.23 14.79
N PHE A 178 3.16 0.28 13.65
CA PHE A 178 1.72 0.44 13.56
C PHE A 178 1.12 -0.75 12.81
N SER A 179 -0.02 -1.25 13.28
CA SER A 179 -0.70 -2.40 12.67
C SER A 179 -2.18 -2.43 13.04
N THR A 180 -2.93 -3.23 12.29
CA THR A 180 -4.34 -3.57 12.54
C THR A 180 -4.52 -4.91 13.24
N ALA A 181 -3.42 -5.52 13.68
CA ALA A 181 -3.38 -6.90 14.16
C ALA A 181 -4.05 -7.15 15.52
N LEU A 182 -4.33 -6.10 16.31
CA LEU A 182 -4.89 -6.25 17.65
C LEU A 182 -6.42 -6.42 17.65
N ASP A 183 -7.09 -5.95 16.60
CA ASP A 183 -8.55 -5.96 16.49
C ASP A 183 -9.01 -7.02 15.47
N VAL A 184 -8.79 -8.29 15.84
CA VAL A 184 -9.06 -9.44 14.95
C VAL A 184 -10.57 -9.63 14.73
N ASP A 185 -11.37 -9.37 15.76
CA ASP A 185 -12.82 -9.60 15.77
C ASP A 185 -13.61 -8.53 14.98
N ALA A 186 -13.01 -7.38 14.69
CA ALA A 186 -13.63 -6.38 13.83
C ALA A 186 -13.46 -6.76 12.34
N GLU A 187 -14.55 -7.19 11.69
CA GLU A 187 -14.52 -7.55 10.26
C GLU A 187 -14.22 -6.33 9.36
N ASP A 188 -14.83 -5.17 9.63
CA ASP A 188 -14.73 -3.97 8.77
C ASP A 188 -14.15 -2.73 9.49
N ASP A 189 -13.97 -2.76 10.82
CA ASP A 189 -13.68 -1.56 11.63
C ASP A 189 -12.32 -1.60 12.36
N ARG A 190 -11.36 -2.35 11.83
CA ARG A 190 -10.06 -2.53 12.48
C ARG A 190 -9.33 -1.22 12.73
N LYS A 191 -8.74 -1.12 13.91
CA LYS A 191 -7.99 0.05 14.36
C LYS A 191 -6.53 -0.08 13.96
N TYR A 192 -6.02 0.95 13.28
CA TYR A 192 -4.59 1.08 13.02
C TYR A 192 -3.96 1.87 14.15
N GLU A 193 -3.20 1.19 15.01
CA GLU A 193 -2.68 1.76 16.25
C GLU A 193 -1.21 1.41 16.47
N GLU A 194 -0.56 2.14 17.39
CA GLU A 194 0.82 1.91 17.81
C GLU A 194 0.85 0.66 18.71
N LEU A 195 1.79 -0.25 18.47
CA LEU A 195 1.97 -1.45 19.28
C LEU A 195 3.44 -1.84 19.44
N THR A 196 3.74 -2.60 20.48
CA THR A 196 5.07 -3.18 20.69
C THR A 196 5.27 -4.44 19.87
N ILE A 197 6.53 -4.82 19.67
CA ILE A 197 6.87 -6.04 18.93
C ILE A 197 6.34 -7.31 19.61
N GLU A 198 6.25 -7.32 20.94
CA GLU A 198 5.67 -8.41 21.71
C GLU A 198 4.16 -8.53 21.47
N GLN A 199 3.44 -7.41 21.45
CA GLN A 199 2.01 -7.40 21.14
C GLN A 199 1.74 -7.92 19.72
N LEU A 200 2.56 -7.51 18.74
CA LEU A 200 2.46 -8.03 17.37
C LEU A 200 2.70 -9.54 17.33
N ARG A 201 3.73 -10.00 18.04
CA ARG A 201 4.11 -11.40 18.09
C ARG A 201 3.00 -12.25 18.65
N ASP A 202 2.45 -11.85 19.79
CA ASP A 202 1.43 -12.63 20.49
C ASP A 202 0.14 -12.69 19.66
N ALA A 203 -0.28 -11.57 19.06
CA ALA A 203 -1.41 -11.55 18.12
C ALA A 203 -1.16 -12.44 16.89
N ALA A 204 0.02 -12.35 16.28
CA ALA A 204 0.36 -13.16 15.11
C ALA A 204 0.47 -14.66 15.42
N MET A 205 0.90 -15.04 16.62
CA MET A 205 0.93 -16.45 17.07
C MET A 205 -0.47 -17.04 17.20
N VAL A 206 -1.41 -16.29 17.78
CA VAL A 206 -2.82 -16.73 17.88
C VAL A 206 -3.40 -17.02 16.49
N ILE A 207 -3.23 -16.07 15.55
CA ILE A 207 -3.72 -16.25 14.17
C ILE A 207 -3.00 -17.40 13.45
N LEU A 208 -1.71 -17.58 13.70
CA LEU A 208 -0.95 -18.69 13.11
C LEU A 208 -1.49 -20.05 13.58
N ASP A 209 -1.81 -20.18 14.87
CA ASP A 209 -2.39 -21.39 15.44
C ASP A 209 -3.79 -21.67 14.89
N GLU A 210 -4.64 -20.65 14.79
CA GLU A 210 -5.97 -20.75 14.17
C GLU A 210 -5.89 -21.15 12.70
N TYR A 211 -4.97 -20.54 11.94
CA TYR A 211 -4.72 -20.89 10.55
C TYR A 211 -4.31 -22.37 10.43
N ASN A 212 -3.37 -22.81 11.26
CA ASN A 212 -2.87 -24.18 11.27
C ASN A 212 -3.89 -25.23 11.75
N ALA A 213 -4.89 -24.82 12.52
CA ALA A 213 -6.00 -25.67 12.94
C ALA A 213 -7.06 -25.85 11.82
N THR A 214 -7.26 -24.83 10.99
CA THR A 214 -8.31 -24.79 9.96
C THR A 214 -7.84 -25.23 8.58
N HIS A 215 -6.55 -25.05 8.26
CA HIS A 215 -6.00 -25.32 6.93
C HIS A 215 -5.22 -26.64 6.88
N LYS A 216 -5.31 -27.35 5.75
CA LYS A 216 -4.54 -28.58 5.50
C LYS A 216 -3.05 -28.32 5.35
N GLN A 217 -2.70 -27.23 4.67
CA GLN A 217 -1.31 -26.80 4.50
C GLN A 217 -0.95 -25.88 5.65
N LYS A 218 -0.21 -26.41 6.61
CA LYS A 218 0.22 -25.65 7.80
C LYS A 218 1.38 -24.72 7.45
N MET A 219 1.40 -23.54 8.08
CA MET A 219 2.53 -22.63 8.09
C MET A 219 3.44 -22.99 9.26
N ASP A 220 4.66 -23.42 8.95
CA ASP A 220 5.74 -23.59 9.93
C ASP A 220 6.69 -22.39 9.82
N ILE A 221 6.47 -21.39 10.66
CA ILE A 221 7.25 -20.15 10.69
C ILE A 221 7.62 -19.76 12.12
N VAL A 222 8.88 -19.38 12.30
CA VAL A 222 9.35 -18.80 13.56
C VAL A 222 9.25 -17.28 13.47
N LEU A 223 8.49 -16.67 14.37
CA LEU A 223 8.27 -15.22 14.43
C LEU A 223 9.36 -14.54 15.27
N PHE A 224 10.55 -14.42 14.71
CA PHE A 224 11.63 -13.60 15.28
C PHE A 224 11.52 -12.13 14.83
N ARG A 225 12.29 -11.23 15.45
CA ARG A 225 12.18 -9.77 15.26
C ARG A 225 12.08 -9.32 13.79
N PHE A 226 12.99 -9.78 12.94
CA PHE A 226 12.99 -9.41 11.52
C PHE A 226 11.75 -9.92 10.75
N ALA A 227 11.24 -11.10 11.12
CA ALA A 227 9.99 -11.61 10.55
C ALA A 227 8.79 -10.74 10.94
N LEU A 228 8.73 -10.29 12.20
CA LEU A 228 7.69 -9.39 12.71
C LEU A 228 7.75 -8.01 12.06
N GLU A 229 8.95 -7.45 11.88
CA GLU A 229 9.13 -6.19 11.14
C GLU A 229 8.58 -6.27 9.71
N HIS A 230 8.84 -7.38 9.01
CA HIS A 230 8.29 -7.60 7.67
C HIS A 230 6.79 -7.86 7.68
N LEU A 231 6.30 -8.61 8.67
CA LEU A 231 4.87 -8.87 8.86
C LEU A 231 4.10 -7.55 9.04
N SER A 232 4.58 -6.64 9.90
CA SER A 232 4.00 -5.31 10.10
C SER A 232 3.94 -4.51 8.80
N ARG A 233 5.03 -4.51 8.01
CA ARG A 233 5.07 -3.83 6.70
C ARG A 233 4.01 -4.37 5.74
N ILE A 234 3.84 -5.69 5.66
CA ILE A 234 2.83 -6.31 4.79
C ILE A 234 1.42 -6.00 5.30
N CYS A 235 1.15 -6.11 6.60
CA CYS A 235 -0.15 -5.77 7.20
C CYS A 235 -0.52 -4.30 6.92
N ARG A 236 0.43 -3.37 7.04
CA ARG A 236 0.24 -1.95 6.68
C ARG A 236 -0.12 -1.79 5.21
N LEU A 237 0.53 -2.51 4.30
CA LEU A 237 0.22 -2.44 2.87
C LEU A 237 -1.17 -2.99 2.56
N LEU A 238 -1.55 -4.12 3.15
CA LEU A 238 -2.88 -4.71 2.99
C LEU A 238 -3.99 -3.85 3.59
N SER A 239 -3.70 -3.09 4.65
CA SER A 239 -4.66 -2.16 5.26
C SER A 239 -5.01 -0.96 4.36
N ILE A 240 -4.20 -0.69 3.33
CA ILE A 240 -4.48 0.36 2.35
C ILE A 240 -5.25 -0.26 1.18
N SER A 241 -6.41 0.32 0.85
CA SER A 241 -7.19 -0.01 -0.33
C SER A 241 -6.31 -0.05 -1.59
N GLY A 242 -6.27 -1.19 -2.30
CA GLY A 242 -5.45 -1.40 -3.48
C GLY A 242 -3.94 -1.45 -3.22
N GLY A 243 -3.53 -1.62 -1.96
CA GLY A 243 -2.14 -1.71 -1.57
C GLY A 243 -1.48 -2.96 -2.15
N CYS A 244 -0.49 -2.76 -3.01
CA CYS A 244 0.30 -3.82 -3.63
C CYS A 244 1.75 -3.78 -3.14
N ALA A 245 2.45 -4.91 -3.21
CA ALA A 245 3.82 -5.05 -2.72
C ALA A 245 4.71 -5.78 -3.72
N LEU A 246 5.98 -5.34 -3.79
CA LEU A 246 7.07 -6.09 -4.42
C LEU A 246 8.08 -6.45 -3.33
N LEU A 247 8.14 -7.71 -2.96
CA LEU A 247 8.92 -8.21 -1.84
C LEU A 247 10.28 -8.74 -2.33
N VAL A 248 11.25 -7.83 -2.53
CA VAL A 248 12.62 -8.17 -2.99
C VAL A 248 13.53 -8.75 -1.91
N GLY A 249 13.94 -10.02 -2.02
CA GLY A 249 14.90 -10.65 -1.09
C GLY A 249 15.35 -12.03 -1.52
N VAL A 250 16.22 -12.65 -0.72
CA VAL A 250 16.77 -13.97 -1.01
C VAL A 250 15.67 -15.03 -0.87
N SER A 251 15.69 -16.02 -1.77
CA SER A 251 14.81 -17.19 -1.71
C SER A 251 14.93 -17.89 -0.35
N GLY A 252 13.80 -18.36 0.19
CA GLY A 252 13.74 -18.98 1.53
C GLY A 252 13.66 -18.00 2.71
N SER A 253 13.62 -16.69 2.48
CA SER A 253 13.47 -15.68 3.55
C SER A 253 12.08 -15.61 4.21
N GLY A 254 11.15 -16.50 3.85
CA GLY A 254 9.82 -16.63 4.47
C GLY A 254 8.78 -15.61 4.02
N ARG A 255 9.07 -14.75 3.03
CA ARG A 255 8.16 -13.68 2.55
C ARG A 255 6.80 -14.18 2.11
N GLN A 256 6.77 -15.27 1.34
CA GLN A 256 5.53 -15.91 0.90
C GLN A 256 4.67 -16.35 2.09
N THR A 257 5.29 -16.98 3.09
CA THR A 257 4.62 -17.40 4.32
C THR A 257 4.14 -16.21 5.14
N LEU A 258 4.96 -15.16 5.28
CA LEU A 258 4.58 -13.92 5.94
C LEU A 258 3.43 -13.21 5.23
N THR A 259 3.36 -13.24 3.90
CA THR A 259 2.22 -12.68 3.15
C THR A 259 0.94 -13.46 3.45
N ARG A 260 1.00 -14.79 3.50
CA ARG A 260 -0.18 -15.59 3.88
C ARG A 260 -0.62 -15.31 5.32
N LEU A 261 0.34 -15.20 6.25
CA LEU A 261 0.04 -14.86 7.64
C LEU A 261 -0.55 -13.44 7.75
N ALA A 262 0.00 -12.46 7.02
CA ALA A 262 -0.54 -11.10 6.98
C ALA A 262 -1.96 -11.08 6.40
N ALA A 263 -2.22 -11.85 5.34
CA ALA A 263 -3.56 -11.98 4.78
C ALA A 263 -4.53 -12.63 5.78
N ALA A 264 -4.09 -13.67 6.51
CA ALA A 264 -4.89 -14.28 7.57
C ALA A 264 -5.18 -13.29 8.70
N ILE A 265 -4.17 -12.52 9.15
CA ILE A 265 -4.35 -11.44 10.12
C ILE A 265 -5.41 -10.49 9.58
N CYS A 266 -5.28 -10.01 8.34
CA CYS A 266 -6.19 -9.09 7.64
C CYS A 266 -7.58 -9.69 7.30
N ASN A 267 -7.81 -10.99 7.51
CA ASN A 267 -8.99 -11.74 7.03
C ASN A 267 -9.21 -11.62 5.50
N PHE A 268 -8.11 -11.64 4.73
CA PHE A 268 -8.13 -11.57 3.27
C PHE A 268 -7.95 -12.96 2.68
N ASN A 269 -8.66 -13.24 1.59
CA ASN A 269 -8.43 -14.46 0.84
C ASN A 269 -7.08 -14.40 0.12
N VAL A 270 -6.35 -15.50 0.08
CA VAL A 270 -5.12 -15.60 -0.72
C VAL A 270 -5.38 -16.47 -1.92
N PHE A 271 -5.08 -15.93 -3.11
CA PHE A 271 -5.03 -16.70 -4.34
C PHE A 271 -3.58 -16.76 -4.82
N GLN A 272 -3.11 -17.97 -5.08
CA GLN A 272 -1.82 -18.21 -5.73
C GLN A 272 -2.03 -19.22 -6.86
N PRO A 273 -1.65 -18.90 -8.11
CA PRO A 273 -1.87 -19.80 -9.24
C PRO A 273 -0.98 -21.04 -9.15
N GLU A 274 -1.53 -22.22 -9.42
CA GLU A 274 -0.78 -23.49 -9.42
C GLU A 274 -0.20 -23.77 -10.81
N ILE A 275 1.02 -23.28 -11.05
CA ILE A 275 1.66 -23.37 -12.36
C ILE A 275 2.20 -24.78 -12.64
N THR A 276 1.38 -25.63 -13.27
CA THR A 276 1.80 -26.97 -13.73
C THR A 276 2.58 -26.93 -15.05
N LYS A 277 3.04 -28.09 -15.55
CA LYS A 277 3.71 -28.19 -16.87
C LYS A 277 2.79 -27.85 -18.04
N ASN A 278 1.49 -28.10 -17.89
CA ASN A 278 0.49 -27.86 -18.94
C ASN A 278 -0.26 -26.54 -18.74
N TYR A 279 0.14 -25.74 -17.74
CA TYR A 279 -0.47 -24.46 -17.45
C TYR A 279 -0.22 -23.50 -18.61
N GLY A 280 -1.29 -23.12 -19.30
CA GLY A 280 -1.24 -22.30 -20.51
C GLY A 280 -1.98 -20.98 -20.35
N PHE A 281 -2.12 -20.29 -21.49
CA PHE A 281 -2.76 -18.99 -21.58
C PHE A 281 -4.22 -18.99 -21.06
N SER A 282 -4.98 -20.04 -21.38
CA SER A 282 -6.38 -20.16 -20.94
C SER A 282 -6.49 -20.30 -19.42
N ASP A 283 -5.59 -21.06 -18.79
CA ASP A 283 -5.58 -21.26 -17.33
C ASP A 283 -5.28 -19.93 -16.62
N TRP A 284 -4.25 -19.21 -17.09
CA TRP A 284 -3.92 -17.88 -16.59
C TRP A 284 -5.07 -16.90 -16.69
N ARG A 285 -5.71 -16.82 -17.86
CA ARG A 285 -6.84 -15.91 -18.06
C ARG A 285 -8.01 -16.28 -17.14
N ASN A 286 -8.27 -17.56 -16.91
CA ASN A 286 -9.30 -18.02 -15.99
C ASN A 286 -8.98 -17.67 -14.52
N ASP A 287 -7.72 -17.81 -14.10
CA ASP A 287 -7.26 -17.41 -12.77
C ASP A 287 -7.46 -15.90 -12.54
N ILE A 288 -7.05 -15.06 -13.50
CA ILE A 288 -7.24 -13.61 -13.43
C ILE A 288 -8.73 -13.24 -13.40
N LYS A 289 -9.57 -13.89 -14.23
CA LYS A 289 -11.03 -13.70 -14.20
C LYS A 289 -11.61 -14.03 -12.83
N SER A 290 -11.21 -15.17 -12.26
CA SER A 290 -11.66 -15.62 -10.95
C SER A 290 -11.35 -14.59 -9.86
N VAL A 291 -10.10 -14.14 -9.80
CA VAL A 291 -9.62 -13.14 -8.84
C VAL A 291 -10.36 -11.81 -9.01
N MET A 292 -10.56 -11.34 -10.24
CA MET A 292 -11.33 -10.12 -10.51
C MET A 292 -12.81 -10.25 -10.14
N LYS A 293 -13.44 -11.42 -10.37
CA LYS A 293 -14.84 -11.65 -9.96
C LYS A 293 -14.99 -11.71 -8.44
N GLU A 294 -14.02 -12.27 -7.70
CA GLU A 294 -13.99 -12.19 -6.23
C GLU A 294 -13.84 -10.75 -5.73
N ALA A 295 -12.84 -10.02 -6.25
CA ALA A 295 -12.52 -8.67 -5.82
C ALA A 295 -13.63 -7.66 -6.18
N GLY A 296 -13.97 -7.58 -7.47
CA GLY A 296 -14.89 -6.59 -8.01
C GLY A 296 -16.36 -7.00 -7.90
N GLY A 297 -16.65 -8.26 -8.19
CA GLY A 297 -18.01 -8.80 -8.24
C GLY A 297 -18.58 -9.02 -6.84
N ARG A 298 -17.86 -9.83 -6.03
CA ARG A 298 -18.30 -10.24 -4.68
C ARG A 298 -17.85 -9.28 -3.58
N ASN A 299 -17.07 -8.25 -3.91
CA ASN A 299 -16.56 -7.25 -2.97
C ASN A 299 -15.74 -7.88 -1.82
N LYS A 300 -14.91 -8.89 -2.13
CA LYS A 300 -14.03 -9.53 -1.15
C LYS A 300 -12.59 -9.04 -1.29
N GLN A 301 -11.94 -8.82 -0.15
CA GLN A 301 -10.50 -8.53 -0.12
C GLN A 301 -9.71 -9.79 -0.49
N ILE A 302 -8.85 -9.67 -1.50
CA ILE A 302 -8.08 -10.79 -2.04
C ILE A 302 -6.63 -10.39 -2.31
N VAL A 303 -5.71 -11.22 -1.84
CA VAL A 303 -4.28 -11.14 -2.12
C VAL A 303 -3.93 -12.09 -3.25
N PHE A 304 -3.53 -11.54 -4.39
CA PHE A 304 -2.93 -12.28 -5.48
C PHE A 304 -1.43 -12.40 -5.24
N LEU A 305 -1.00 -13.59 -4.80
CA LEU A 305 0.39 -13.89 -4.47
C LEU A 305 1.07 -14.60 -5.64
N PHE A 306 2.11 -14.00 -6.20
CA PHE A 306 2.75 -14.49 -7.41
C PHE A 306 4.26 -14.37 -7.33
N THR A 307 4.97 -15.51 -7.34
CA THR A 307 6.42 -15.55 -7.11
C THR A 307 7.22 -15.57 -8.40
N GLU A 308 8.49 -15.16 -8.36
CA GLU A 308 9.40 -15.19 -9.50
C GLU A 308 9.45 -16.56 -10.19
N SER A 309 9.48 -17.64 -9.42
CA SER A 309 9.50 -19.03 -9.93
C SER A 309 8.24 -19.44 -10.71
N GLN A 310 7.15 -18.68 -10.60
CA GLN A 310 5.89 -18.92 -11.30
C GLN A 310 5.82 -18.17 -12.64
N ILE A 311 6.73 -17.22 -12.89
CA ILE A 311 6.80 -16.46 -14.14
C ILE A 311 7.39 -17.35 -15.23
N LYS A 312 6.52 -17.89 -16.09
CA LYS A 312 6.92 -18.70 -17.25
C LYS A 312 6.86 -17.94 -18.57
N GLU A 313 5.93 -17.00 -18.66
CA GLU A 313 5.58 -16.32 -19.91
C GLU A 313 5.46 -14.81 -19.66
N ASP A 314 5.91 -14.00 -20.61
CA ASP A 314 5.96 -12.53 -20.47
C ASP A 314 4.56 -11.90 -20.31
N TYR A 315 3.52 -12.52 -20.88
CA TYR A 315 2.16 -11.99 -20.82
C TYR A 315 1.57 -12.02 -19.40
N PHE A 316 2.12 -12.85 -18.48
CA PHE A 316 1.72 -12.81 -17.07
C PHE A 316 2.01 -11.44 -16.47
N LEU A 317 3.20 -10.90 -16.72
CA LEU A 317 3.60 -9.58 -16.21
C LEU A 317 2.87 -8.44 -16.93
N GLN A 318 2.54 -8.60 -18.21
CA GLN A 318 1.74 -7.62 -18.95
C GLN A 318 0.30 -7.50 -18.40
N ASP A 319 -0.32 -8.63 -18.06
CA ASP A 319 -1.64 -8.66 -17.47
C ASP A 319 -1.62 -8.10 -16.03
N ILE A 320 -0.59 -8.43 -15.24
CA ILE A 320 -0.38 -7.83 -13.90
C ILE A 320 -0.19 -6.31 -13.99
N ASP A 321 0.62 -5.81 -14.93
CA ASP A 321 0.79 -4.37 -15.14
C ASP A 321 -0.52 -3.68 -15.52
N SER A 322 -1.35 -4.33 -16.35
CA SER A 322 -2.69 -3.85 -16.67
C SER A 322 -3.58 -3.77 -15.43
N LEU A 323 -3.56 -4.79 -14.55
CA LEU A 323 -4.29 -4.75 -13.29
C LEU A 323 -3.81 -3.61 -12.37
N LEU A 324 -2.50 -3.42 -12.24
CA LEU A 324 -1.91 -2.37 -11.41
C LEU A 324 -2.25 -0.95 -11.91
N ASN A 325 -2.32 -0.75 -13.23
CA ASN A 325 -2.56 0.57 -13.82
C ASN A 325 -4.05 0.87 -14.04
N SER A 326 -4.80 -0.04 -14.66
CA SER A 326 -6.20 0.14 -15.05
C SER A 326 -7.20 -0.62 -14.20
N GLY A 327 -6.78 -1.55 -13.35
CA GLY A 327 -7.69 -2.40 -12.56
C GLY A 327 -8.41 -3.45 -13.39
N GLU A 328 -8.00 -3.61 -14.65
CA GLU A 328 -8.57 -4.55 -15.60
C GLU A 328 -7.52 -4.99 -16.61
N VAL A 329 -7.75 -6.15 -17.20
CA VAL A 329 -6.97 -6.65 -18.34
C VAL A 329 -7.80 -6.51 -19.61
N PRO A 330 -7.28 -5.86 -20.67
CA PRO A 330 -8.00 -5.71 -21.92
C PRO A 330 -8.44 -7.04 -22.53
N ASN A 331 -9.66 -7.08 -23.09
CA ASN A 331 -10.25 -8.24 -23.76
C ASN A 331 -10.25 -9.53 -22.92
N LEU A 332 -10.29 -9.41 -21.58
CA LEU A 332 -10.32 -10.56 -20.69
C LEU A 332 -11.68 -11.27 -20.68
N PHE A 333 -12.76 -10.50 -20.55
CA PHE A 333 -14.12 -11.03 -20.45
C PHE A 333 -14.83 -11.01 -21.81
N PRO A 334 -15.35 -12.14 -22.29
CA PRO A 334 -16.27 -12.16 -23.43
C PRO A 334 -17.60 -11.50 -23.07
N ILE A 335 -18.42 -11.18 -24.08
CA ILE A 335 -19.63 -10.35 -23.94
C ILE A 335 -20.63 -10.96 -22.94
N ASP A 336 -20.78 -12.29 -22.94
CA ASP A 336 -21.63 -13.03 -22.01
C ASP A 336 -21.14 -12.92 -20.56
N GLU A 337 -19.83 -13.06 -20.31
CA GLU A 337 -19.27 -12.85 -18.97
C GLU A 337 -19.33 -11.39 -18.52
N VAL A 338 -19.26 -10.42 -19.44
CA VAL A 338 -19.49 -9.00 -19.11
C VAL A 338 -20.92 -8.79 -18.61
N GLN A 339 -21.92 -9.41 -19.23
CA GLN A 339 -23.30 -9.33 -18.75
C GLN A 339 -23.46 -9.94 -17.35
N GLU A 340 -22.83 -11.09 -17.09
CA GLU A 340 -22.79 -11.69 -15.76
C GLU A 340 -22.18 -10.73 -14.72
N ILE A 341 -21.08 -10.06 -15.06
CA ILE A 341 -20.45 -9.05 -14.18
C ILE A 341 -21.39 -7.89 -13.89
N LEU A 342 -22.04 -7.36 -14.94
CA LEU A 342 -22.99 -6.27 -14.80
C LEU A 342 -24.12 -6.68 -13.84
N GLU A 343 -24.69 -7.87 -14.01
CA GLU A 343 -25.72 -8.39 -13.10
C GLU A 343 -25.23 -8.53 -11.66
N MET A 344 -24.01 -9.05 -11.45
CA MET A 344 -23.41 -9.21 -10.13
C MET A 344 -23.29 -7.89 -9.36
N VAL A 345 -22.84 -6.81 -10.02
CA VAL A 345 -22.53 -5.54 -9.33
C VAL A 345 -23.61 -4.47 -9.45
N ARG A 346 -24.62 -4.63 -10.31
CA ARG A 346 -25.62 -3.57 -10.61
C ARG A 346 -26.29 -3.00 -9.36
N LEU A 347 -26.79 -3.87 -8.49
CA LEU A 347 -27.48 -3.45 -7.29
C LEU A 347 -26.57 -2.64 -6.35
N ALA A 348 -25.31 -3.05 -6.24
CA ALA A 348 -24.32 -2.35 -5.44
C ALA A 348 -23.92 -1.00 -6.07
N ALA A 349 -23.77 -0.95 -7.39
CA ALA A 349 -23.52 0.29 -8.12
C ALA A 349 -24.68 1.30 -7.97
N GLN A 350 -25.91 0.80 -7.80
CA GLN A 350 -27.11 1.60 -7.51
C GLN A 350 -27.26 2.02 -6.04
N GLY A 351 -26.30 1.69 -5.17
CA GLY A 351 -26.42 1.93 -3.73
C GLY A 351 -27.60 1.18 -3.10
N GLY A 352 -28.02 0.06 -3.68
CA GLY A 352 -29.18 -0.72 -3.25
C GLY A 352 -30.52 -0.28 -3.84
N ASN A 353 -30.58 0.84 -4.58
CA ASN A 353 -31.83 1.34 -5.16
C ASN A 353 -32.10 0.76 -6.54
N ARG A 354 -32.93 -0.28 -6.62
CA ARG A 354 -33.31 -0.97 -7.87
C ARG A 354 -33.97 -0.07 -8.91
N HIS A 355 -34.52 1.09 -8.52
CA HIS A 355 -35.21 2.01 -9.42
C HIS A 355 -34.27 3.03 -10.07
N LEU A 356 -33.02 3.12 -9.62
CA LEU A 356 -32.04 4.06 -10.16
C LEU A 356 -31.46 3.50 -11.46
N ASP A 357 -31.85 4.03 -12.61
CA ASP A 357 -31.29 3.55 -13.87
C ASP A 357 -29.84 4.05 -14.04
N ILE A 358 -28.91 3.10 -14.17
CA ILE A 358 -27.47 3.36 -14.37
C ILE A 358 -27.05 2.73 -15.68
N ASN A 359 -26.33 3.49 -16.49
CA ASN A 359 -25.69 3.03 -17.71
C ASN A 359 -24.75 1.82 -17.43
N PRO A 360 -24.83 0.72 -18.21
CA PRO A 360 -23.91 -0.42 -18.13
C PRO A 360 -22.42 -0.05 -18.04
N LEU A 361 -21.98 1.00 -18.74
CA LEU A 361 -20.59 1.46 -18.66
C LEU A 361 -20.20 1.96 -17.26
N ALA A 362 -21.11 2.65 -16.58
CA ALA A 362 -20.87 3.13 -15.22
C ALA A 362 -20.89 1.96 -14.20
N VAL A 363 -21.75 0.96 -14.42
CA VAL A 363 -21.77 -0.27 -13.63
C VAL A 363 -20.47 -1.05 -13.79
N TYR A 364 -19.97 -1.18 -15.03
CA TYR A 364 -18.69 -1.84 -15.29
C TYR A 364 -17.51 -1.04 -14.70
N SER A 365 -17.51 0.29 -14.80
CA SER A 365 -16.51 1.14 -14.14
C SER A 365 -16.52 0.98 -12.63
N PHE A 366 -17.69 0.80 -12.01
CA PHE A 366 -17.82 0.49 -10.59
C PHE A 366 -17.17 -0.86 -10.24
N PHE A 367 -17.38 -1.90 -11.06
CA PHE A 367 -16.67 -3.17 -10.93
C PHE A 367 -15.15 -3.00 -11.01
N THR A 368 -14.63 -2.30 -12.02
CA THR A 368 -13.18 -2.04 -12.17
C THR A 368 -12.61 -1.27 -10.98
N ASN A 369 -13.35 -0.30 -10.43
CA ASN A 369 -12.92 0.44 -9.25
C ASN A 369 -12.89 -0.45 -7.99
N ARG A 370 -13.84 -1.38 -7.84
CA ARG A 370 -13.80 -2.39 -6.77
C ARG A 370 -12.64 -3.37 -6.93
N CYS A 371 -12.32 -3.77 -8.16
CA CYS A 371 -11.10 -4.54 -8.42
C CYS A 371 -9.87 -3.78 -7.91
N LYS A 372 -9.74 -2.48 -8.23
CA LYS A 372 -8.61 -1.65 -7.73
C LYS A 372 -8.56 -1.52 -6.22
N SER A 373 -9.71 -1.48 -5.54
CA SER A 373 -9.73 -1.31 -4.08
C SER A 373 -9.45 -2.62 -3.34
N ASN A 374 -9.92 -3.74 -3.89
CA ASN A 374 -9.98 -5.01 -3.16
C ASN A 374 -8.94 -6.05 -3.61
N LEU A 375 -8.30 -5.83 -4.76
CA LEU A 375 -7.24 -6.70 -5.27
C LEU A 375 -5.88 -6.18 -4.82
N HIS A 376 -5.20 -6.99 -4.02
CA HIS A 376 -3.85 -6.73 -3.51
C HIS A 376 -2.86 -7.64 -4.23
N ILE A 377 -2.01 -7.09 -5.08
CA ILE A 377 -1.01 -7.87 -5.81
C ILE A 377 0.30 -7.87 -5.01
N VAL A 378 0.80 -9.06 -4.68
CA VAL A 378 2.06 -9.25 -3.96
C VAL A 378 3.00 -10.12 -4.79
N LEU A 379 4.13 -9.53 -5.17
CA LEU A 379 5.18 -10.14 -6.00
C LEU A 379 6.42 -10.50 -5.19
#